data_AF-A0A3G2GCG3-F1
#
_entry.id   AF-A0A3G2GCG3-F1
#
_cell.length_a   1.000
_cell.length_b   1.000
_cell.length_c   1.000
_cell.angle_alpha   90.00
_cell.angle_beta   90.00
_cell.angle_gamma   90.00
#
_symmetry.space_group_name_H-M   'P 1'
#
loop_
_entity.id
_entity.type
_entity.pdbx_description
1 polymer ?
#
loop_
_entity_poly.entity_id
_entity_poly.type
_entity_poly.pdbx_seq_one_letter_code
_entity_poly.pdbx_strand_id
1 'polypeptide(L)'
;MMKNLAEEEIIRLAKDNSPRLLSKFKTSNPDFFEKLAAIQTNLQNSELIFCIYLKLNLTTKEIATYTYVTRKQYKTEKTESEKN
;
A
#
# COMPACT_ATOMS: atom_id res chain seq x y z
N MET A 1 -23.49 -3.33 15.59
CA MET A 1 -22.47 -4.03 14.76
C MET A 1 -21.13 -3.41 15.06
N MET A 2 -20.20 -4.15 15.68
CA MET A 2 -18.85 -3.67 15.92
C MET A 2 -18.14 -3.55 14.57
N LYS A 3 -18.01 -2.32 14.06
CA LYS A 3 -17.14 -2.03 12.93
C LYS A 3 -15.71 -2.34 13.34
N ASN A 4 -15.02 -3.15 12.56
CA ASN A 4 -13.62 -3.46 12.78
C ASN A 4 -12.80 -2.23 12.38
N LEU A 5 -12.57 -1.32 13.34
CA LEU A 5 -11.87 -0.04 13.15
C LEU A 5 -10.51 -0.21 12.46
N ALA A 6 -9.84 -1.35 12.73
CA ALA A 6 -8.57 -1.69 12.10
C ALA A 6 -8.71 -1.90 10.59
N GLU A 7 -9.82 -2.48 10.13
CA GLU A 7 -10.07 -2.75 8.71
C GLU A 7 -10.40 -1.46 7.95
N GLU A 8 -11.23 -0.58 8.53
CA GLU A 8 -11.50 0.74 7.95
C GLU A 8 -10.23 1.59 7.85
N GLU A 9 -9.37 1.54 8.87
CA GLU A 9 -8.09 2.25 8.87
C GLU A 9 -7.13 1.69 7.80
N ILE A 10 -7.06 0.37 7.65
CA ILE A 10 -6.29 -0.28 6.59
C ILE A 10 -6.77 0.15 5.20
N ILE A 11 -8.09 0.15 4.96
CA ILE A 11 -8.66 0.60 3.68
C ILE A 11 -8.32 2.06 3.42
N ARG A 12 -8.38 2.92 4.44
CA ARG A 12 -7.99 4.33 4.31
C ARG A 12 -6.51 4.48 3.95
N LEU A 13 -5.62 3.79 4.68
CA LEU A 13 -4.17 3.79 4.42
C LEU A 13 -3.84 3.26 3.02
N ALA A 14 -4.62 2.29 2.52
CA ALA A 14 -4.48 1.72 1.18
C ALA A 14 -4.80 2.75 0.09
N LYS A 15 -5.89 3.49 0.25
CA LYS A 15 -6.31 4.57 -0.65
C LYS A 15 -5.33 5.74 -0.66
N ASP A 16 -4.77 6.07 0.50
CA ASP A 16 -3.77 7.13 0.66
C ASP A 16 -2.36 6.71 0.20
N ASN A 17 -2.18 5.44 -0.21
CA ASN A 17 -0.88 4.84 -0.52
C ASN A 17 0.16 5.12 0.59
N SER A 18 -0.28 5.05 1.85
CA SER A 18 0.55 5.40 2.99
C SER A 18 1.58 4.31 3.26
N PRO A 19 2.86 4.64 3.53
CA PRO A 19 3.86 3.65 3.93
C PRO A 19 3.49 2.94 5.25
N ARG A 20 2.55 3.51 6.02
CA ARG A 20 2.02 2.91 7.25
C ARG A 20 1.10 1.72 7.00
N LEU A 21 0.57 1.56 5.77
CA LEU A 21 -0.32 0.47 5.40
C LEU A 21 0.29 -0.90 5.75
N LEU A 22 1.54 -1.14 5.34
CA LEU A 22 2.21 -2.41 5.53
C LEU A 22 2.35 -2.75 7.02
N SER A 23 2.79 -1.79 7.84
CA SER A 23 2.94 -1.98 9.27
C SER A 23 1.60 -2.26 9.95
N LYS A 24 0.56 -1.48 9.62
CA LYS A 24 -0.79 -1.68 10.17
C LYS A 24 -1.37 -3.04 9.78
N PHE A 25 -1.20 -3.45 8.52
CA PHE A 25 -1.68 -4.75 8.05
C PHE A 25 -0.95 -5.90 8.74
N LYS A 26 0.36 -5.78 8.97
CA LYS A 26 1.16 -6.77 9.71
C LYS A 26 0.65 -6.99 11.13
N THR A 27 0.31 -5.92 11.86
CA THR A 27 -0.24 -6.05 13.21
C THR A 27 -1.66 -6.64 13.21
N SER A 28 -2.45 -6.35 12.18
CA SER A 28 -3.84 -6.81 12.09
C SER A 28 -3.94 -8.26 11.60
N ASN A 29 -3.07 -8.67 10.68
CA ASN A 29 -3.09 -9.98 10.02
C ASN A 29 -1.65 -10.54 9.85
N PRO A 30 -0.96 -10.90 10.95
CA PRO A 30 0.38 -11.46 10.88
C PRO A 30 0.40 -12.80 10.11
N ASP A 31 -0.61 -13.64 10.31
CA ASP A 31 -0.77 -14.95 9.64
C ASP A 31 -0.76 -14.86 8.11
N PHE A 32 -1.22 -13.74 7.55
CA PHE A 32 -1.18 -13.52 6.10
C PHE A 32 0.26 -13.44 5.59
N PHE A 33 1.13 -12.73 6.32
CA PHE A 33 2.54 -12.62 5.97
C PHE A 33 3.31 -13.90 6.27
N GLU A 34 2.94 -14.63 7.31
CA GLU A 34 3.55 -15.95 7.58
C GLU A 34 3.28 -16.92 6.44
N LYS A 35 2.04 -16.96 5.94
CA LYS A 35 1.67 -17.79 4.77
C LYS A 35 2.39 -17.33 3.50
N LEU A 36 2.52 -16.01 3.29
CA LEU A 36 3.28 -15.48 2.15
C LEU A 36 4.77 -15.83 2.26
N ALA A 37 5.38 -15.66 3.44
CA ALA A 37 6.78 -15.96 3.68
C ALA A 37 7.08 -17.47 3.55
N ALA A 38 6.13 -18.33 3.92
CA ALA A 38 6.25 -19.78 3.72
C ALA A 38 6.27 -20.18 2.22
N ILE A 39 5.65 -19.38 1.35
CA ILE A 39 5.66 -19.60 -0.11
C ILE A 39 6.86 -18.91 -0.75
N GLN A 40 7.13 -17.67 -0.39
CA GLN A 40 8.21 -16.86 -0.93
C GLN A 40 8.77 -15.91 0.13
N THR A 41 9.99 -16.19 0.59
CA THR A 41 10.69 -15.38 1.61
C THR A 41 11.31 -14.09 1.06
N ASN A 42 11.50 -13.99 -0.26
CA ASN A 42 12.20 -12.87 -0.92
C ASN A 42 11.27 -11.78 -1.48
N LEU A 43 10.04 -11.64 -0.96
CA LEU A 43 9.11 -10.61 -1.40
C LEU A 43 9.57 -9.21 -0.99
N GLN A 44 9.61 -8.31 -1.97
CA GLN A 44 9.88 -6.90 -1.76
C GLN A 44 8.67 -6.20 -1.11
N ASN A 45 8.91 -5.07 -0.44
CA ASN A 45 7.83 -4.29 0.17
C ASN A 45 6.73 -3.88 -0.83
N SER A 46 7.09 -3.63 -2.09
CA SER A 46 6.12 -3.33 -3.16
C SER A 46 5.21 -4.53 -3.47
N GLU A 47 5.75 -5.74 -3.44
CA GLU A 47 4.99 -6.97 -3.68
C GLU A 47 4.09 -7.28 -2.48
N LEU A 48 4.58 -7.09 -1.26
CA LEU A 48 3.78 -7.22 -0.05
C LEU A 48 2.59 -6.25 -0.04
N ILE A 49 2.82 -4.99 -0.40
CA ILE A 49 1.76 -3.98 -0.54
C ILE A 49 0.78 -4.38 -1.65
N PHE A 50 1.25 -4.92 -2.77
CA PHE A 50 0.39 -5.43 -3.82
C PHE A 50 -0.51 -6.59 -3.32
N CYS A 51 0.05 -7.54 -2.58
CA CYS A 51 -0.73 -8.63 -1.96
C CYS A 51 -1.79 -8.11 -0.99
N ILE A 52 -1.49 -7.05 -0.22
CA ILE A 52 -2.47 -6.38 0.65
C ILE A 52 -3.63 -5.83 -0.19
N TYR A 53 -3.35 -5.15 -1.29
CA TYR A 53 -4.39 -4.61 -2.15
C TYR A 53 -5.30 -5.69 -2.74
N LEU A 54 -4.73 -6.83 -3.15
CA LEU A 54 -5.49 -7.99 -3.59
C LEU A 54 -6.39 -8.53 -2.46
N LYS A 55 -5.85 -8.61 -1.24
CA LYS A 55 -6.60 -9.08 -0.06
C LYS A 55 -7.76 -8.15 0.31
N LEU A 56 -7.64 -6.86 0.01
CA LEU A 56 -8.68 -5.85 0.19
C LEU A 56 -9.72 -5.84 -0.95
N ASN A 57 -9.65 -6.79 -1.89
CA ASN A 57 -10.50 -6.86 -3.08
C ASN A 57 -10.49 -5.57 -3.92
N LEU A 58 -9.37 -4.84 -3.91
CA LEU A 58 -9.22 -3.67 -4.77
C LEU A 58 -9.07 -4.11 -6.22
N THR A 59 -9.71 -3.37 -7.11
CA THR A 59 -9.59 -3.62 -8.54
C THR A 59 -8.22 -3.19 -9.04
N THR A 60 -7.74 -3.82 -10.10
CA THR A 60 -6.48 -3.41 -10.76
C THR A 60 -6.49 -1.92 -11.14
N LYS A 61 -7.66 -1.37 -11.48
CA LYS A 61 -7.84 0.07 -11.77
C LYS A 61 -7.59 0.94 -10.54
N GLU A 62 -8.11 0.58 -9.38
CA GLU A 62 -7.87 1.28 -8.12
C GLU A 62 -6.41 1.18 -7.71
N ILE A 63 -5.82 -0.02 -7.77
CA ILE A 63 -4.41 -0.24 -7.44
C ILE A 63 -3.51 0.60 -8.34
N ALA A 64 -3.75 0.60 -9.66
CA ALA A 64 -3.02 1.44 -10.60
C ALA A 64 -3.19 2.92 -10.28
N THR A 65 -4.39 3.36 -9.92
CA THR A 65 -4.63 4.75 -9.52
C THR A 65 -3.83 5.12 -8.28
N TYR A 66 -3.90 4.34 -7.20
CA TYR A 66 -3.21 4.64 -5.95
C TYR A 66 -1.69 4.54 -6.07
N THR A 67 -1.17 3.56 -6.82
CA THR A 67 0.28 3.38 -6.98
C THR A 67 0.90 4.33 -8.02
N TYR A 68 0.17 4.68 -9.09
CA TYR A 68 0.66 5.55 -10.16
C TYR A 68 0.50 7.04 -9.86
N VAL A 69 -0.62 7.45 -9.23
CA VAL A 69 -0.87 8.85 -8.86
C VAL A 69 0.18 9.34 -7.86
N THR A 70 0.58 8.50 -6.91
CA THR A 70 1.65 8.82 -5.97
C THR A 70 3.00 9.04 -6.64
N ARG A 71 3.34 8.28 -7.70
CA ARG A 71 4.58 8.53 -8.47
C ARG A 71 4.58 9.88 -9.21
N LYS A 72 3.42 10.44 -9.53
CA LYS A 72 3.32 11.81 -10.08
C LYS A 72 3.49 12.88 -9.01
N GLN A 73 2.97 12.69 -7.80
CA GLN A 73 3.08 13.71 -6.73
C GLN A 73 4.50 13.86 -6.16
N TYR A 74 5.32 12.80 -6.16
CA TYR A 74 6.73 12.90 -5.74
C TYR A 74 7.66 13.54 -6.79
N LYS A 75 7.16 13.90 -7.98
CA LYS A 75 7.98 14.35 -9.12
C LYS A 75 7.76 15.82 -9.51
N THR A 76 7.26 16.66 -8.61
CA THR A 76 7.01 18.08 -8.89
C THR A 76 7.62 19.02 -7.84
N GLU A 77 8.87 18.80 -7.42
CA GLU A 77 9.70 19.84 -6.79
C GLU A 77 11.18 19.62 -7.13
N LYS A 78 11.53 19.60 -8.43
CA LYS A 78 12.92 19.89 -8.85
C LYS A 78 12.97 20.19 -10.34
N THR A 79 12.79 21.48 -10.67
CA THR A 79 13.70 22.30 -11.49
C THR A 79 12.98 23.61 -11.86
N GLU A 80 12.94 24.56 -10.93
CA GLU A 80 12.75 25.99 -11.24
C GLU A 80 13.97 26.73 -10.66
N SER A 81 15.12 26.51 -11.29
CA SER A 81 16.37 27.28 -11.20
C SER A 81 17.27 26.61 -12.24
N GLU A 82 17.58 27.21 -13.38
CA GLU A 82 18.25 28.51 -13.48
C GLU A 82 17.65 29.36 -14.60
N LYS A 83 17.30 30.58 -14.21
CA LYS A 83 17.04 31.71 -15.11
C LYS A 83 18.37 32.12 -15.76
N ASN A 84 18.30 32.36 -17.07
CA ASN A 84 18.85 33.52 -17.78
C ASN A 84 20.21 34.08 -17.34
#